data_AF-A0A9X5XLY8-F1
#
_entry.id   AF-A0A9X5XLY8-F1
#
_cell.length_a   1.000
_cell.length_b   1.000
_cell.length_c   1.000
_cell.angle_alpha   90.00
_cell.angle_beta   90.00
_cell.angle_gamma   90.00
#
_symmetry.space_group_name_H-M   'P 1'
#
loop_
_entity.id
_entity.type
_entity.pdbx_description
1 polymer ?
#
loop_
_entity_poly.entity_id
_entity_poly.type
_entity_poly.pdbx_seq_one_letter_code
_entity_poly.pdbx_strand_id
1 'polypeptide(L)'
;RRVARLLESLAPDRLEVSDRTTLRWTGVWARRARVPAVMVSHETADGVLRTWGLSEGMARRAADALNIRTAHTSARVVCTTEFAEREFVRIGARNVVRAPLGVDLVGRHPGLRDRKVRERYARADEVLLVMCSRLSVEKRPGTALDALEALLRRGERAVLVVAGDGPLRARLEQR
;
A
#
# COMPACT_ATOMS: atom_id res chain seq x y z
N ARG A 1 -25.62 -2.33 -5.94
CA ARG A 1 -26.52 -1.16 -6.16
C ARG A 1 -26.56 -0.14 -5.00
N ARG A 2 -26.01 -0.42 -3.79
CA ARG A 2 -26.02 0.56 -2.69
C ARG A 2 -25.16 1.80 -2.98
N VAL A 3 -23.93 1.60 -3.45
CA VAL A 3 -22.99 2.70 -3.77
C VAL A 3 -23.51 3.59 -4.90
N ALA A 4 -24.09 3.02 -5.96
CA ALA A 4 -24.66 3.81 -7.06
C ALA A 4 -25.78 4.76 -6.59
N ARG A 5 -26.73 4.24 -5.79
CA ARG A 5 -27.80 5.06 -5.19
C ARG A 5 -27.24 6.15 -4.27
N LEU A 6 -26.17 5.86 -3.53
CA LEU A 6 -25.51 6.84 -2.68
C LEU A 6 -24.88 7.96 -3.51
N LEU A 7 -24.20 7.62 -4.61
CA LEU A 7 -23.62 8.62 -5.52
C LEU A 7 -24.70 9.51 -6.17
N GLU A 8 -25.84 8.92 -6.53
CA GLU A 8 -27.00 9.67 -7.03
C GLU A 8 -27.58 10.61 -5.96
N SER A 9 -27.74 10.15 -4.71
CA SER A 9 -28.29 10.98 -3.63
C SER A 9 -27.34 12.08 -3.16
N LEU A 10 -26.04 11.81 -3.13
CA LEU A 10 -25.03 12.79 -2.71
C LEU A 10 -24.78 13.84 -3.79
N ALA A 11 -25.03 13.52 -5.06
CA ALA A 11 -24.77 14.38 -6.21
C ALA A 11 -23.40 15.10 -6.12
N PRO A 12 -22.30 14.34 -5.95
CA PRO A 12 -21.00 14.93 -5.68
C PRO A 12 -20.51 15.76 -6.87
N ASP A 13 -19.86 16.89 -6.59
CA ASP A 13 -19.21 17.72 -7.60
C ASP A 13 -17.84 17.16 -8.00
N ARG A 14 -17.20 16.34 -7.15
CA ARG A 14 -15.93 15.62 -7.39
C ARG A 14 -16.01 14.19 -6.84
N LEU A 15 -15.33 13.25 -7.51
CA LEU A 15 -15.23 11.88 -7.01
C LEU A 15 -13.77 11.46 -6.85
N GLU A 16 -13.39 11.03 -5.65
CA GLU A 16 -12.13 10.33 -5.41
C GLU A 16 -12.38 8.83 -5.36
N VAL A 17 -11.59 8.06 -6.11
CA VAL A 17 -11.65 6.60 -6.14
C VAL A 17 -10.31 6.05 -5.66
N SER A 18 -10.28 5.57 -4.42
CA SER A 18 -9.06 5.01 -3.82
C SER A 18 -8.97 3.48 -4.01
N ASP A 19 -10.10 2.79 -4.15
CA ASP A 19 -10.13 1.35 -4.43
C ASP A 19 -10.11 1.08 -5.95
N ARG A 20 -8.96 0.59 -6.42
CA ARG A 20 -8.68 0.26 -7.82
C ARG A 20 -9.30 -1.06 -8.29
N THR A 21 -9.93 -1.79 -7.39
CA THR A 21 -10.54 -3.09 -7.64
C THR A 21 -12.06 -2.98 -7.67
N THR A 22 -12.73 -3.02 -6.54
CA THR A 22 -14.20 -3.17 -6.44
C THR A 22 -14.95 -1.89 -6.77
N LEU A 23 -14.34 -0.72 -6.56
CA LEU A 23 -14.95 0.58 -6.84
C LEU A 23 -14.51 1.21 -8.17
N ARG A 24 -13.69 0.53 -8.99
CA ARG A 24 -13.20 1.07 -10.27
C ARG A 24 -14.31 1.53 -11.22
N TRP A 25 -15.46 0.85 -11.21
CA TRP A 25 -16.61 1.19 -12.05
C TRP A 25 -17.18 2.60 -11.76
N THR A 26 -16.93 3.16 -10.58
CA THR A 26 -17.42 4.49 -10.21
C THR A 26 -16.79 5.60 -11.05
N GLY A 27 -15.60 5.40 -11.64
CA GLY A 27 -15.05 6.31 -12.65
C GLY A 27 -15.89 6.37 -13.92
N VAL A 28 -16.47 5.24 -14.35
CA VAL A 28 -17.42 5.21 -15.49
C VAL A 28 -18.70 5.93 -15.12
N TRP A 29 -19.21 5.71 -13.91
CA TRP A 29 -20.38 6.43 -13.39
C TRP A 29 -20.14 7.95 -13.40
N ALA A 30 -19.00 8.40 -12.86
CA ALA A 30 -18.65 9.82 -12.79
C ALA A 30 -18.54 10.45 -14.18
N ARG A 31 -17.92 9.76 -15.14
CA ARG A 31 -17.88 10.21 -16.55
C ARG A 31 -19.27 10.37 -17.16
N ARG A 32 -20.22 9.47 -16.87
CA ARG A 32 -21.61 9.58 -17.34
C ARG A 32 -22.36 10.73 -16.67
N ALA A 33 -22.13 10.93 -15.39
CA ALA A 33 -22.70 12.03 -14.60
C ALA A 33 -22.01 13.39 -14.84
N ARG A 34 -20.96 13.43 -15.68
CA ARG A 34 -20.10 14.61 -15.91
C ARG A 34 -19.44 15.16 -14.63
N VAL A 35 -19.19 14.27 -13.67
CA VAL A 35 -18.45 14.55 -12.44
C VAL A 35 -16.98 14.21 -12.68
N PRO A 36 -16.03 15.14 -12.51
CA PRO A 36 -14.61 14.82 -12.67
C PRO A 36 -14.15 13.93 -11.51
N ALA A 37 -13.56 12.79 -11.88
CA ALA A 37 -13.07 11.79 -10.95
C ALA A 37 -11.54 11.73 -10.91
N VAL A 38 -10.98 11.44 -9.74
CA VAL A 38 -9.56 11.14 -9.55
C VAL A 38 -9.44 9.70 -9.08
N MET A 39 -8.58 8.93 -9.73
CA MET A 39 -8.16 7.63 -9.21
C MET A 39 -6.88 7.79 -8.41
N VAL A 40 -6.86 7.31 -7.17
CA VAL A 40 -5.65 7.27 -6.35
C VAL A 40 -4.99 5.89 -6.45
N SER A 41 -3.68 5.89 -6.66
CA SER A 41 -2.88 4.72 -6.98
C SER A 41 -1.69 4.61 -6.04
N HIS A 42 -1.82 3.74 -5.04
CA HIS A 42 -0.83 3.52 -3.99
C HIS A 42 0.11 2.33 -4.23
N GLU A 43 -0.25 1.47 -5.17
CA GLU A 43 0.40 0.19 -5.47
C GLU A 43 0.37 -0.09 -6.98
N THR A 44 0.88 -1.24 -7.42
CA THR A 44 0.76 -1.66 -8.83
C THR A 44 -0.35 -2.68 -8.96
N ALA A 45 -1.17 -2.54 -10.01
CA ALA A 45 -2.23 -3.50 -10.30
C ALA A 45 -1.65 -4.87 -10.66
N ASP A 46 -0.51 -4.93 -11.35
CA ASP A 46 0.18 -6.19 -11.63
C ASP A 46 0.68 -6.89 -10.36
N GLY A 47 1.17 -6.13 -9.38
CA GLY A 47 1.63 -6.62 -8.09
C GLY A 47 0.48 -7.28 -7.32
N VAL A 48 -0.67 -6.62 -7.26
CA VAL A 48 -1.89 -7.19 -6.66
C VAL A 48 -2.31 -8.47 -7.39
N LEU A 49 -2.37 -8.46 -8.72
CA LEU A 49 -2.76 -9.63 -9.51
C LEU A 49 -1.80 -10.82 -9.32
N ARG A 50 -0.49 -10.55 -9.19
CA ARG A 50 0.50 -11.58 -8.86
C ARG A 50 0.28 -12.19 -7.48
N THR A 51 -0.12 -11.39 -6.49
CA THR A 51 -0.46 -11.93 -5.16
C THR A 51 -1.70 -12.82 -5.18
N TRP A 52 -2.56 -12.68 -6.20
CA TRP A 52 -3.70 -13.58 -6.45
C TRP A 52 -3.35 -14.79 -7.33
N GLY A 53 -2.06 -15.00 -7.66
CA GLY A 53 -1.58 -16.19 -8.36
C GLY A 53 -1.47 -16.05 -9.88
N LEU A 54 -1.66 -14.85 -10.45
CA LEU A 54 -1.44 -14.66 -11.88
C LEU A 54 0.06 -14.70 -12.20
N SER A 55 0.41 -15.32 -13.33
CA SER A 55 1.77 -15.23 -13.88
C SER A 55 2.09 -13.79 -14.25
N GLU A 56 3.38 -13.46 -14.29
CA GLU A 56 3.86 -12.10 -14.54
C GLU A 56 3.32 -11.50 -15.85
N GLY A 57 3.38 -12.27 -16.94
CA GLY A 57 2.88 -11.82 -18.24
C GLY A 57 1.37 -11.57 -18.26
N MET A 58 0.58 -12.44 -17.60
CA MET A 58 -0.87 -12.27 -17.50
C MET A 58 -1.24 -11.08 -16.61
N ALA A 59 -0.58 -10.96 -15.46
CA ALA A 59 -0.78 -9.87 -14.51
C ALA A 59 -0.50 -8.52 -15.17
N ARG A 60 0.63 -8.40 -15.89
CA ARG A 60 1.00 -7.17 -16.60
C ARG A 60 -0.02 -6.79 -17.68
N ARG A 61 -0.44 -7.73 -18.53
CA ARG A 61 -1.43 -7.46 -19.59
C ARG A 61 -2.78 -7.02 -19.01
N ALA A 62 -3.25 -7.71 -17.98
CA ALA A 62 -4.50 -7.37 -17.29
C ALA A 62 -4.40 -6.00 -16.60
N ALA A 63 -3.29 -5.72 -15.91
CA ALA A 63 -3.02 -4.43 -15.28
C ALA A 63 -2.99 -3.29 -16.30
N ASP A 64 -2.32 -3.48 -17.44
CA ASP A 64 -2.25 -2.50 -18.52
C ASP A 64 -3.65 -2.20 -19.08
N ALA A 65 -4.45 -3.23 -19.40
CA ALA A 65 -5.82 -3.07 -19.91
C ALA A 65 -6.75 -2.37 -18.90
N LEU A 66 -6.59 -2.70 -17.62
CA LEU A 66 -7.30 -2.07 -16.53
C LEU A 66 -6.89 -0.59 -16.43
N ASN A 67 -5.60 -0.29 -16.40
CA ASN A 67 -5.06 1.06 -16.22
C ASN A 67 -5.40 1.98 -17.39
N ILE A 68 -5.42 1.46 -18.63
CA ILE A 68 -5.94 2.18 -19.81
C ILE A 68 -7.37 2.64 -19.55
N ARG A 69 -8.24 1.74 -19.07
CA ARG A 69 -9.64 2.08 -18.77
C ARG A 69 -9.75 3.15 -17.69
N THR A 70 -8.95 3.04 -16.63
CA THR A 70 -8.89 4.06 -15.57
C THR A 70 -8.44 5.41 -16.07
N ALA A 71 -7.40 5.45 -16.90
CA ALA A 71 -6.90 6.69 -17.49
C ALA A 71 -7.97 7.36 -18.36
N HIS A 72 -8.80 6.57 -19.07
CA HIS A 72 -9.92 7.09 -19.86
C HIS A 72 -11.11 7.57 -19.01
N THR A 73 -11.38 6.97 -17.86
CA THR A 73 -12.57 7.29 -17.06
C THR A 73 -12.31 8.33 -15.96
N SER A 74 -11.04 8.65 -15.69
CA SER A 74 -10.65 9.57 -14.63
C SER A 74 -10.11 10.86 -15.25
N ALA A 75 -10.43 12.00 -14.64
CA ALA A 75 -9.85 13.28 -15.01
C ALA A 75 -8.33 13.29 -14.73
N ARG A 76 -7.92 12.71 -13.59
CA ARG A 76 -6.52 12.49 -13.22
C ARG A 76 -6.31 11.12 -12.57
N VAL A 77 -5.10 10.61 -12.67
CA VAL A 77 -4.61 9.47 -11.89
C VAL A 77 -3.52 9.98 -10.97
N VAL A 78 -3.76 9.94 -9.66
CA VAL A 78 -2.78 10.34 -8.65
C VAL A 78 -1.99 9.12 -8.21
N CYS A 79 -0.70 9.09 -8.50
CA CYS A 79 0.20 8.04 -8.03
C CYS A 79 0.98 8.53 -6.81
N THR A 80 0.98 7.76 -5.73
CA THR A 80 1.69 8.18 -4.50
C THR A 80 3.16 7.76 -4.47
N THR A 81 3.60 6.99 -5.46
CA THR A 81 4.98 6.56 -5.62
C THR A 81 5.34 6.51 -7.10
N GLU A 82 6.64 6.61 -7.42
CA GLU A 82 7.13 6.32 -8.78
C GLU A 82 6.81 4.87 -9.18
N PHE A 83 6.83 3.95 -8.22
CA PHE A 83 6.53 2.54 -8.47
C PHE A 83 5.13 2.34 -9.06
N ALA A 84 4.12 2.99 -8.49
CA ALA A 84 2.75 2.95 -9.01
C ALA A 84 2.61 3.72 -10.34
N GLU A 85 3.32 4.84 -10.50
CA GLU A 85 3.31 5.67 -11.71
C GLU A 85 3.82 4.92 -12.95
N ARG A 86 4.83 4.05 -12.79
CA ARG A 86 5.44 3.28 -13.89
C ARG A 86 4.43 2.49 -14.72
N GLU A 87 3.37 1.95 -14.13
CA GLU A 87 2.34 1.23 -14.89
C GLU A 87 1.58 2.15 -15.86
N PHE A 88 1.31 3.39 -15.46
CA PHE A 88 0.57 4.35 -16.26
C PHE A 88 1.46 5.01 -17.32
N VAL A 89 2.72 5.30 -16.99
CA VAL A 89 3.74 5.78 -17.95
C VAL A 89 3.93 4.77 -19.07
N ARG A 90 4.03 3.48 -18.73
CA ARG A 90 4.23 2.39 -19.68
C ARG A 90 3.13 2.26 -20.73
N ILE A 91 1.89 2.60 -20.38
CA ILE A 91 0.74 2.60 -21.30
C ILE A 91 0.50 3.97 -21.96
N GLY A 92 1.40 4.93 -21.77
CA GLY A 92 1.31 6.28 -22.36
C GLY A 92 0.21 7.17 -21.77
N ALA A 93 -0.23 6.92 -20.52
CA ALA A 93 -1.22 7.77 -19.88
C ALA A 93 -0.65 9.18 -19.62
N ARG A 94 -1.38 10.22 -20.08
CA ARG A 94 -0.94 11.63 -20.01
C ARG A 94 -1.55 12.42 -18.86
N ASN A 95 -2.47 11.82 -18.11
CA ASN A 95 -3.20 12.45 -17.01
C ASN A 95 -2.73 11.98 -15.63
N VAL A 96 -1.48 11.56 -15.53
CA VAL A 96 -0.87 11.09 -14.28
C VAL A 96 -0.27 12.26 -13.51
N VAL A 97 -0.47 12.28 -12.20
CA VAL A 97 0.17 13.22 -11.28
C VAL A 97 0.81 12.41 -10.16
N ARG A 98 2.10 12.64 -9.89
CA ARG A 98 2.77 12.06 -8.73
C ARG A 98 2.58 12.95 -7.51
N ALA A 99 1.90 12.44 -6.48
CA ALA A 99 1.68 13.13 -5.21
C ALA A 99 2.03 12.19 -4.04
N PRO A 100 3.28 12.23 -3.54
CA PRO A 100 3.71 11.39 -2.43
C PRO A 100 2.87 11.60 -1.17
N LEU A 101 2.66 10.54 -0.39
CA LEU A 101 2.00 10.67 0.91
C LEU A 101 2.87 11.47 1.88
N GLY A 102 2.24 12.37 2.62
CA GLY A 102 2.89 13.11 3.71
C GLY A 102 3.08 12.24 4.95
N VAL A 103 4.02 12.65 5.80
CA VAL A 103 4.19 12.15 7.17
C VAL A 103 4.13 13.36 8.10
N ASP A 104 3.50 13.21 9.26
CA ASP A 104 3.48 14.25 10.29
C ASP A 104 4.87 14.41 10.89
N LEU A 105 5.61 15.44 10.47
CA LEU A 105 6.97 15.70 10.93
C LEU A 105 7.03 16.28 12.34
N VAL A 106 5.91 16.70 12.93
CA VAL A 106 5.86 17.18 14.32
C VAL A 106 5.72 16.00 15.26
N GLY A 107 4.70 15.15 15.03
CA GLY A 107 4.44 13.96 15.83
C GLY A 107 5.31 12.74 15.48
N ARG A 108 6.04 12.76 14.36
CA ARG A 108 6.93 11.67 13.90
C ARG A 108 8.34 12.20 13.60
N HIS A 109 9.00 12.72 14.63
CA HIS A 109 10.34 13.29 14.56
C HIS A 109 11.37 12.45 15.35
N PRO A 110 12.63 12.29 14.89
CA PRO A 110 13.68 11.57 15.63
C PRO A 110 13.97 12.12 17.04
N GLY A 111 13.71 13.41 17.27
CA GLY A 111 13.81 14.06 18.58
C GLY A 111 12.77 13.59 19.61
N LEU A 112 11.75 12.83 19.19
CA LEU A 112 10.81 12.15 20.10
C LEU A 112 11.36 10.82 20.65
N ARG A 113 12.65 10.54 20.43
CA ARG A 113 13.31 9.34 20.96
C ARG A 113 13.26 9.33 22.48
N ASP A 114 12.65 8.29 23.03
CA ASP A 114 12.60 8.03 24.47
C ASP A 114 13.44 6.80 24.85
N ARG A 115 14.45 7.01 25.69
CA ARG A 115 15.31 5.93 26.20
C ARG A 115 14.53 4.95 27.07
N LYS A 116 13.60 5.44 27.90
CA LYS A 116 12.78 4.58 28.77
C LYS A 116 11.87 3.66 27.97
N VAL A 117 11.37 4.11 26.82
CA VAL A 117 10.61 3.25 25.91
C VAL A 117 11.51 2.16 25.32
N ARG A 118 12.71 2.51 24.86
CA ARG A 118 13.68 1.53 24.33
C ARG A 118 14.03 0.46 25.37
N GLU A 119 14.30 0.87 26.60
CA GLU A 119 14.70 0.00 27.71
C GLU A 119 13.62 -1.05 28.08
N ARG A 120 12.34 -0.82 27.73
CA ARG A 120 11.28 -1.83 27.89
C ARG A 120 11.43 -3.02 26.95
N TYR A 121 12.11 -2.84 25.83
CA TYR A 121 12.17 -3.83 24.75
C TYR A 121 13.56 -4.39 24.49
N ALA A 122 14.62 -3.66 24.84
CA ALA A 122 16.00 -4.08 24.61
C ALA A 122 16.95 -3.52 25.67
N ARG A 123 17.92 -4.32 26.09
CA ARG A 123 19.04 -3.87 26.92
C ARG A 123 19.91 -2.87 26.15
N ALA A 124 20.72 -2.10 26.88
CA ALA A 124 21.54 -1.04 26.29
C ALA A 124 22.51 -1.56 25.22
N ASP A 125 23.01 -2.77 25.42
CA ASP A 125 23.98 -3.49 24.61
C ASP A 125 23.33 -4.47 23.60
N GLU A 126 22.01 -4.42 23.42
CA GLU A 126 21.26 -5.19 22.41
C GLU A 126 20.87 -4.32 21.20
N VAL A 127 20.94 -4.90 20.00
CA VAL A 127 20.35 -4.32 18.79
C VAL A 127 18.83 -4.51 18.84
N LEU A 128 18.08 -3.41 18.79
CA LEU A 128 16.62 -3.45 18.70
C LEU A 128 16.17 -3.34 17.24
N LEU A 129 15.66 -4.44 16.69
CA LEU A 129 14.90 -4.44 15.45
C LEU A 129 13.43 -4.14 15.74
N VAL A 130 12.80 -3.33 14.89
CA VAL A 130 11.36 -3.03 15.00
C VAL A 130 10.69 -3.28 13.66
N MET A 131 9.65 -4.12 13.67
CA MET A 131 8.74 -4.27 12.54
C MET A 131 7.39 -3.66 12.91
N CYS A 132 6.95 -2.66 12.15
CA CYS A 132 5.63 -2.05 12.29
C CYS A 132 4.84 -2.22 10.99
N SER A 133 4.05 -3.28 10.89
CA SER A 133 3.31 -3.63 9.67
C SER A 133 2.12 -4.57 9.97
N ARG A 134 1.17 -4.67 9.03
CA ARG A 134 0.16 -5.75 9.07
C ARG A 134 0.86 -7.10 8.89
N LEU A 135 0.49 -8.11 9.68
CA LEU A 135 1.04 -9.46 9.61
C LEU A 135 0.32 -10.28 8.55
N SER A 136 0.58 -9.93 7.29
CA SER A 136 -0.09 -10.49 6.11
C SER A 136 0.91 -10.94 5.05
N VAL A 137 0.46 -11.78 4.11
CA VAL A 137 1.32 -12.42 3.11
C VAL A 137 2.06 -11.39 2.26
N GLU A 138 1.37 -10.32 1.87
CA GLU A 138 1.95 -9.25 1.06
C GLU A 138 3.03 -8.45 1.80
N LYS A 139 3.00 -8.41 3.14
CA LYS A 139 3.99 -7.69 3.95
C LYS A 139 5.19 -8.55 4.35
N ARG A 140 5.14 -9.85 4.10
CA ARG A 140 6.23 -10.82 4.36
C ARG A 140 6.88 -10.63 5.75
N PRO A 141 6.10 -10.65 6.84
CA PRO A 141 6.62 -10.42 8.19
C PRO A 141 7.70 -11.43 8.63
N GLY A 142 7.72 -12.62 8.01
CA GLY A 142 8.76 -13.63 8.24
C GLY A 142 10.18 -13.15 7.97
N THR A 143 10.37 -12.20 7.04
CA THR A 143 11.70 -11.63 6.74
C THR A 143 12.35 -10.95 7.95
N ALA A 144 11.55 -10.36 8.85
CA ALA A 144 12.09 -9.78 10.08
C ALA A 144 12.59 -10.85 11.05
N LEU A 145 11.91 -12.00 11.12
CA LEU A 145 12.37 -13.15 11.90
C LEU A 145 13.65 -13.74 11.32
N ASP A 146 13.70 -13.90 9.99
CA ASP A 146 14.89 -14.43 9.29
C ASP A 146 16.10 -13.51 9.49
N ALA A 147 15.88 -12.18 9.52
CA ALA A 147 16.92 -11.20 9.82
C ALA A 147 17.42 -11.29 11.26
N LEU A 148 16.52 -11.45 12.23
CA LEU A 148 16.89 -11.68 13.63
C LEU A 148 17.73 -12.95 13.76
N GLU A 149 17.27 -14.06 13.19
CA GLU A 149 17.99 -15.34 13.23
C GLU A 149 19.39 -15.22 12.61
N ALA A 150 19.52 -14.48 11.50
CA ALA A 150 20.82 -14.23 10.88
C ALA A 150 21.79 -13.42 11.75
N LEU A 151 21.29 -12.46 12.54
CA LEU A 151 22.11 -11.71 13.49
C LEU A 151 22.55 -12.58 14.67
N LEU A 152 21.62 -13.33 15.25
CA LEU A 152 21.92 -14.24 16.35
C LEU A 152 22.97 -15.29 15.95
N ARG A 153 22.86 -15.86 14.74
CA ARG A 153 23.88 -16.80 14.20
C ARG A 153 25.27 -16.18 14.03
N ARG A 154 25.37 -14.86 13.89
CA ARG A 154 26.65 -14.12 13.80
C ARG A 154 27.22 -13.77 15.18
N GLY A 155 26.54 -14.14 16.27
CA GLY A 155 26.92 -13.77 17.63
C GLY A 155 26.45 -12.39 18.06
N GLU A 156 25.64 -11.70 17.24
CA GLU A 156 25.08 -10.40 17.60
C GLU A 156 23.95 -10.59 18.60
N ARG A 157 23.95 -9.75 19.63
CA ARG A 157 22.87 -9.67 20.61
C ARG A 157 21.77 -8.77 20.07
N ALA A 158 20.72 -9.38 19.53
CA ALA A 158 19.63 -8.66 18.88
C ALA A 158 18.26 -9.15 19.39
N VAL A 159 17.29 -8.24 19.39
CA VAL A 159 15.88 -8.51 19.72
C VAL A 159 14.98 -7.89 18.68
N LEU A 160 13.85 -8.54 18.39
CA LEU A 160 12.84 -8.04 17.46
C LEU A 160 11.55 -7.70 18.21
N VAL A 161 11.07 -6.47 18.03
CA VAL A 161 9.72 -6.06 18.42
C VAL A 161 8.83 -6.04 17.18
N VAL A 162 7.69 -6.73 17.27
CA VAL A 162 6.67 -6.75 16.23
C VAL A 162 5.46 -5.95 16.70
N ALA A 163 5.25 -4.78 16.11
CA ALA A 163 4.09 -3.93 16.30
C ALA A 163 3.12 -4.11 15.12
N GLY A 164 2.26 -5.11 15.21
CA GLY A 164 1.35 -5.45 14.13
C GLY A 164 0.41 -6.59 14.48
N ASP A 165 -0.66 -6.71 13.72
CA ASP A 165 -1.58 -7.85 13.78
C ASP A 165 -1.97 -8.27 12.36
N GLY A 166 -2.54 -9.46 12.22
CA GLY A 166 -3.00 -9.98 10.95
C GLY A 166 -3.11 -11.50 10.89
N PRO A 167 -3.58 -12.03 9.75
CA PRO A 167 -3.89 -13.46 9.59
C PRO A 167 -2.67 -14.38 9.78
N LEU A 168 -1.45 -13.86 9.65
CA LEU A 168 -0.23 -14.65 9.85
C LEU A 168 0.24 -14.71 11.31
N ARG A 169 -0.38 -13.96 12.23
CA ARG A 169 0.09 -13.82 13.61
C ARG A 169 0.33 -15.16 14.30
N ALA A 170 -0.69 -16.01 14.38
CA ALA A 170 -0.60 -17.30 15.07
C ALA A 170 0.51 -18.20 14.49
N ARG A 171 0.72 -18.14 13.17
CA ARG A 171 1.80 -18.89 12.52
C ARG A 171 3.19 -18.32 12.82
N LEU A 172 3.31 -17.01 12.94
CA LEU A 172 4.58 -16.35 13.27
C LEU A 172 4.97 -16.57 14.73
N GLU A 173 4.00 -16.60 15.65
CA GLU A 173 4.22 -16.88 17.08
C GLU A 173 4.68 -18.33 17.34
N GLN A 174 4.45 -19.25 16.40
CA GLN A 174 4.90 -20.65 16.48
C GLN A 174 6.33 -20.87 15.93
N ARG A 175 6.95 -19.86 15.31
CA ARG A 175 8.32 -19.93 14.80
C ARG A 175 9.31 -19.51 15.87
#